data_AF-A0A2N9LIK1-F1
#
_entry.id   AF-A0A2N9LIK1-F1
#
_cell.length_a   1.000
_cell.length_b   1.000
_cell.length_c   1.000
_cell.angle_alpha   90.00
_cell.angle_beta   90.00
_cell.angle_gamma   90.00
#
_symmetry.space_group_name_H-M   'P 1'
#
loop_
_entity.id
_entity.type
_entity.pdbx_description
1 polymer ?
#
loop_
_entity_poly.entity_id
_entity_poly.type
_entity_poly.pdbx_seq_one_letter_code
_entity_poly.pdbx_strand_id
1 'polypeptide(L)' 'MKTKAESAIEAQSQNSRKLIVEYFTSRPDFGFGKLLLDVALEARDPFKSWEPRKLKKGFLAAVLVLLLAAAWFGFWNILN' A
#
# COMPACT_ATOMS: atom_id res chain seq x y z
N MET A 1 17.92 36.33 -1.16
CA MET A 1 18.96 35.57 -0.44
C MET A 1 18.26 34.66 0.56
N LYS A 2 18.36 33.33 0.40
CA LYS A 2 17.80 32.38 1.39
C LYS A 2 18.68 32.38 2.64
N THR A 3 18.05 32.35 3.81
CA THR A 3 18.76 32.36 5.09
C THR A 3 19.40 30.99 5.36
N LYS A 4 20.51 30.96 6.12
CA LYS A 4 21.23 29.72 6.47
C LYS A 4 20.32 28.67 7.15
N ALA A 5 19.27 29.14 7.83
CA ALA A 5 18.26 28.31 8.47
C ALA A 5 17.30 27.66 7.45
N GLU A 6 16.82 28.40 6.44
CA GLU A 6 15.98 27.82 5.37
C GLU A 6 16.73 26.75 4.57
N SER A 7 18.02 26.95 4.28
CA SER A 7 18.84 25.94 3.61
C SER A 7 19.07 24.69 4.45
N ALA A 8 19.15 24.83 5.78
CA ALA A 8 19.31 23.70 6.69
C ALA A 8 18.01 22.88 6.80
N ILE A 9 16.85 23.52 6.76
CA ILE A 9 15.54 22.86 6.76
C ILE A 9 15.29 22.12 5.44
N GLU A 10 15.63 22.71 4.28
CA GLU A 10 15.58 22.02 2.98
C GLU A 10 16.54 20.83 2.92
N ALA A 11 17.78 20.98 3.41
CA ALA A 11 18.76 19.90 3.47
C ALA A 11 18.33 18.76 4.40
N GLN A 12 17.74 19.08 5.56
CA GLN A 12 17.20 18.09 6.49
C GLN A 12 15.98 17.35 5.90
N SER A 13 15.09 18.08 5.20
CA SER A 13 13.96 17.51 4.47
C SER A 13 14.43 16.54 3.37
N GLN A 14 15.42 16.92 2.57
CA GLN A 14 16.00 16.04 1.56
C GLN A 14 16.67 14.80 2.17
N ASN A 15 17.33 14.94 3.32
CA ASN A 15 17.97 13.82 4.01
C ASN A 15 16.93 12.85 4.61
N SER A 16 15.84 13.36 5.20
CA SER A 16 14.73 12.53 5.68
C SER A 16 14.02 11.77 4.57
N ARG A 17 13.79 12.39 3.40
CA ARG A 17 13.23 11.68 2.22
C ARG A 17 14.15 10.55 1.78
N LYS A 18 15.45 10.78 1.73
CA LYS A 18 16.44 9.76 1.36
C LYS A 18 16.42 8.58 2.34
N LEU A 19 16.39 8.84 3.64
CA LEU A 19 16.31 7.81 4.69
C LEU A 19 15.01 7.01 4.63
N ILE A 20 13.88 7.65 4.33
CA ILE A 20 12.60 6.98 4.16
C ILE A 20 12.64 6.06 2.93
N VAL A 21 13.14 6.56 1.80
CA VAL A 21 13.26 5.77 0.56
C VAL A 21 14.22 4.59 0.78
N GLU A 22 15.35 4.80 1.43
CA GLU A 22 16.34 3.76 1.75
C GLU A 22 15.77 2.72 2.73
N TYR A 23 14.96 3.14 3.71
CA TYR A 23 14.25 2.25 4.62
C TYR A 23 13.21 1.37 3.91
N PHE A 24 12.42 1.93 2.99
CA PHE A 24 11.46 1.15 2.21
C PHE A 24 12.15 0.25 1.17
N THR A 25 13.27 0.70 0.60
CA THR A 25 14.06 -0.09 -0.37
C THR A 25 14.76 -1.27 0.31
N SER A 26 15.26 -1.08 1.53
CA SER A 26 15.93 -2.13 2.31
C SER A 26 14.98 -3.16 2.93
N ARG A 27 13.67 -2.89 2.95
CA ARG A 27 12.64 -3.83 3.41
C ARG A 27 11.72 -4.25 2.26
N PRO A 28 12.15 -5.18 1.40
CA PRO A 28 11.28 -5.79 0.39
C PRO A 28 10.07 -6.52 1.01
N ASP A 29 10.16 -6.87 2.29
CA ASP A 29 9.08 -7.44 3.10
C ASP A 29 7.92 -6.48 3.42
N PHE A 30 8.09 -5.17 3.23
CA PHE A 30 7.03 -4.16 3.41
C PHE A 30 6.41 -3.74 2.06
N GLY A 31 6.48 -4.60 1.05
CA GLY A 31 5.85 -4.35 -0.24
C GLY A 31 4.33 -4.22 -0.12
N PHE A 32 3.75 -3.27 -0.85
CA PHE A 32 2.30 -3.09 -1.00
C PHE A 32 1.58 -4.40 -1.35
N GLY A 33 2.24 -5.26 -2.13
CA GLY A 33 1.75 -6.60 -2.44
C GLY A 33 1.58 -7.49 -1.20
N LYS A 34 2.50 -7.45 -0.22
CA LYS A 34 2.42 -8.24 1.02
C LYS A 34 1.34 -7.70 1.96
N LEU A 35 1.17 -6.37 2.01
CA LEU A 35 0.05 -5.71 2.71
C LEU A 35 -1.30 -6.07 2.09
N LEU A 36 -1.42 -6.03 0.77
CA LEU A 36 -2.61 -6.49 0.07
C LEU A 36 -2.87 -7.98 0.31
N LEU A 37 -1.81 -8.80 0.32
CA LEU A 37 -1.92 -10.22 0.60
C LEU A 37 -2.37 -10.48 2.05
N ASP A 38 -1.83 -9.74 3.02
CA ASP A 38 -2.23 -9.82 4.43
C ASP A 38 -3.65 -9.29 4.66
N VAL A 39 -4.12 -8.33 3.86
CA VAL A 39 -5.53 -7.90 3.84
C VAL A 39 -6.43 -8.94 3.17
N ALA A 40 -5.93 -9.59 2.11
CA ALA A 40 -6.64 -10.59 1.33
C ALA A 40 -6.77 -11.93 2.04
N LEU A 41 -5.80 -12.27 2.90
CA LEU A 41 -5.73 -13.51 3.64
C LEU A 41 -6.28 -13.34 5.07
N GLU A 42 -6.82 -14.41 5.65
CA GLU A 42 -7.16 -14.41 7.07
C GLU A 42 -5.91 -14.27 7.94
N ALA A 43 -6.10 -13.70 9.13
CA ALA A 43 -5.02 -13.56 10.11
C ALA A 43 -4.43 -14.94 10.39
N ARG A 44 -3.11 -15.07 10.27
CA ARG A 44 -2.43 -16.35 10.48
C ARG A 44 -2.59 -16.75 11.94
N ASP A 45 -3.08 -17.96 12.17
CA ASP A 45 -3.18 -18.51 13.52
C ASP A 45 -1.75 -18.73 14.08
N PRO A 46 -1.38 -18.07 15.19
CA PRO A 46 -0.06 -18.21 15.79
C PRO A 46 0.21 -19.63 16.32
N PHE A 47 -0.82 -20.44 16.59
CA PHE A 47 -0.68 -21.81 17.08
C PHE A 47 -0.61 -22.86 15.96
N LYS A 48 -0.93 -22.47 14.72
CA LYS A 48 -0.97 -23.35 13.56
C LYS A 48 -0.32 -22.72 12.34
N SER A 49 0.97 -22.39 12.49
CA SER A 49 1.75 -21.73 11.43
C SER A 49 1.89 -22.55 10.14
N TRP A 50 1.69 -23.87 10.21
CA TRP A 50 1.76 -24.78 9.06
C TRP A 50 0.50 -24.76 8.16
N GLU A 51 -0.66 -24.31 8.66
CA GLU A 51 -1.89 -24.32 7.86
C GLU A 51 -1.85 -23.25 6.75
N PRO A 52 -2.28 -23.58 5.51
CA PRO A 52 -2.39 -22.61 4.44
C PRO A 52 -3.44 -21.55 4.79
N ARG A 53 -3.08 -20.27 4.65
CA ARG A 53 -4.01 -19.15 4.94
C ARG A 53 -5.15 -19.17 3.94
N LYS A 54 -6.38 -19.08 4.44
CA LYS A 54 -7.58 -18.99 3.62
C LYS A 54 -7.75 -17.55 3.13
N LEU A 55 -8.24 -17.39 1.90
CA LEU A 55 -8.65 -16.08 1.38
C LEU A 55 -9.90 -15.61 2.13
N LYS A 56 -9.90 -14.35 2.58
CA LYS A 56 -11.08 -13.72 3.14
C LYS A 56 -12.13 -13.57 2.04
N LYS A 57 -13.30 -14.20 2.21
CA LYS A 57 -14.46 -14.01 1.33
C LYS A 57 -14.82 -12.52 1.18
N GLY A 58 -14.62 -11.73 2.24
CA GLY A 58 -14.83 -10.28 2.24
C GLY A 58 -13.87 -9.50 1.33
N PHE A 59 -12.62 -9.98 1.17
CA PHE A 59 -11.69 -9.35 0.24
C PHE A 59 -12.12 -9.57 -1.21
N LEU A 60 -12.54 -10.80 -1.54
CA LEU A 60 -13.07 -11.10 -2.87
C LEU A 60 -14.32 -10.25 -3.18
N ALA A 61 -15.21 -10.09 -2.21
CA ALA A 61 -16.38 -9.20 -2.34
C ALA A 61 -15.97 -7.74 -2.56
N ALA A 62 -14.99 -7.22 -1.81
CA ALA A 62 -14.49 -5.86 -1.98
C ALA A 62 -13.87 -5.62 -3.37
N VAL A 63 -13.11 -6.58 -3.88
CA VAL A 63 -12.54 -6.53 -5.23
C VAL A 63 -13.64 -6.53 -6.30
N LEU A 64 -14.66 -7.38 -6.15
CA LEU A 64 -15.80 -7.41 -7.07
C LEU A 64 -16.56 -6.07 -7.08
N VAL A 65 -16.79 -5.48 -5.91
CA VAL A 65 -17.44 -4.17 -5.78
C VAL A 65 -16.59 -3.07 -6.44
N LEU A 66 -15.28 -3.08 -6.25
CA LEU A 66 -14.37 -2.12 -6.87
C LEU A 66 -14.42 -2.22 -8.42
N LEU A 67 -14.41 -3.44 -8.96
CA LEU A 67 -14.51 -3.68 -10.40
C LEU A 67 -15.86 -3.20 -10.96
N LEU A 68 -16.95 -3.48 -10.26
CA LEU A 68 -18.29 -2.98 -10.62
C LEU A 68 -18.34 -1.44 -10.62
N ALA A 69 -17.76 -0.80 -9.61
CA ALA A 69 -17.69 0.65 -9.54
C ALA A 69 -16.85 1.25 -10.69
N ALA A 70 -15.71 0.63 -11.01
CA ALA A 70 -14.85 1.06 -12.12
C ALA A 70 -15.55 0.87 -13.47
N ALA A 71 -16.23 -0.25 -13.68
CA ALA A 71 -17.01 -0.51 -14.90
C ALA A 71 -18.16 0.48 -15.04
N TRP A 72 -18.87 0.77 -13.94
CA TRP A 72 -19.94 1.77 -13.90
C TRP A 72 -19.42 3.16 -14.23
N PHE A 73 -18.32 3.58 -13.60
CA PHE A 73 -17.70 4.87 -13.88
C PHE A 73 -17.21 4.98 -15.32
N GLY A 74 -16.54 3.94 -15.83
CA GLY A 74 -16.10 3.88 -17.23
C GLY A 74 -17.26 3.94 -18.22
N PHE A 75 -18.37 3.26 -17.94
CA PHE A 75 -19.58 3.30 -18.76
C PHE A 75 -20.16 4.71 -18.87
N TRP A 76 -20.29 5.43 -17.75
CA TRP A 76 -20.77 6.81 -17.74
C TRP A 76 -19.79 7.79 -18.39
N ASN A 77 -18.48 7.56 -18.25
CA ASN A 77 -17.46 8.39 -18.88
C ASN A 77 -17.35 8.18 -20.40
N ILE A 78 -17.78 7.03 -20.93
CA ILE A 78 -17.83 6.76 -22.38
C ILE A 78 -19.10 7.34 -23.01
N LEU A 79 -20.19 7.41 -22.24
CA LEU A 79 -21.49 7.92 -22.70
C LEU A 79 -21.63 9.45 -22.68
N ASN A 80 -20.68 10.15 -22.06
CA ASN A 80 -20.64 11.61 -21.94
C ASN A 80 -19.49 12.20 -22.76
#